data_AF-A0A4U5W052-F1
#
_entry.id   AF-A0A4U5W052-F1
#
_cell.length_a   1.000
_cell.length_b   1.000
_cell.length_c   1.000
_cell.angle_alpha   90.00
_cell.angle_beta   90.00
_cell.angle_gamma   90.00
#
_symmetry.space_group_name_H-M   'P 1'
#
loop_
_entity.id
_entity.type
_entity.pdbx_description
1 polymer ?
#
loop_
_entity_poly.entity_id
_entity_poly.type
_entity_poly.pdbx_seq_one_letter_code
_entity_poly.pdbx_strand_id
1 'polypeptide(L)' 'DEFSELLTAKPDFIETFVQIGRIGRSLGVHLLLASQRLEEGRLRGLETHLSYRIGLRTFSAAESRAALGVPDAY' A
#
# COMPACT_ATOMS: atom_id res chain seq x y z
N ASP A 1 5.00 -4.15 -9.22
CA ASP A 1 4.63 -2.80 -9.67
C ASP A 1 3.14 -2.77 -9.95
N GLU A 2 2.47 -1.65 -9.77
CA GLU A 2 0.99 -1.50 -9.83
C GLU A 2 0.17 -2.47 -8.97
N PHE A 3 0.42 -2.51 -7.66
CA PHE A 3 -0.35 -3.38 -6.78
C PHE A 3 -1.85 -3.02 -6.72
N SER A 4 -2.21 -1.74 -6.90
CA SER A 4 -3.60 -1.30 -6.86
C SER A 4 -4.41 -1.85 -8.02
N GLU A 5 -3.84 -1.90 -9.23
CA GLU A 5 -4.45 -2.56 -10.40
C GLU A 5 -4.60 -4.06 -10.16
N LEU A 6 -3.60 -4.70 -9.55
CA LEU A 6 -3.69 -6.12 -9.18
C LEU A 6 -4.86 -6.40 -8.24
N LEU A 7 -5.08 -5.54 -7.24
CA LEU A 7 -6.22 -5.67 -6.31
C LEU A 7 -7.55 -5.34 -6.97
N THR A 8 -7.59 -4.47 -7.98
CA THR A 8 -8.80 -4.26 -8.80
C THR A 8 -9.15 -5.52 -9.58
N ALA A 9 -8.16 -6.14 -10.23
CA ALA A 9 -8.37 -7.34 -11.02
C ALA A 9 -8.63 -8.59 -10.16
N LYS A 10 -8.03 -8.67 -8.97
CA LYS A 10 -8.14 -9.80 -8.03
C LYS A 10 -8.23 -9.29 -6.58
N PRO A 11 -9.41 -8.89 -6.10
CA PRO A 11 -9.60 -8.33 -4.76
C PRO A 11 -9.10 -9.25 -3.64
N ASP A 12 -9.36 -10.56 -3.76
CA ASP A 12 -9.00 -11.57 -2.74
C ASP A 12 -7.49 -11.70 -2.51
N PHE A 13 -6.67 -11.19 -3.45
CA PHE A 13 -5.21 -11.23 -3.32
C PHE A 13 -4.70 -10.37 -2.15
N ILE A 14 -5.52 -9.46 -1.62
CA ILE A 14 -5.21 -8.68 -0.42
C ILE A 14 -4.88 -9.59 0.78
N GLU A 15 -5.54 -10.73 0.90
CA GLU A 15 -5.32 -11.67 2.00
C GLU A 15 -3.89 -12.21 2.00
N THR A 16 -3.32 -12.45 0.81
CA THR A 16 -1.92 -12.86 0.65
C THR A 16 -0.96 -11.80 1.19
N PHE A 17 -1.19 -10.52 0.88
CA PHE A 17 -0.35 -9.44 1.40
C PHE A 17 -0.46 -9.31 2.92
N VAL A 18 -1.66 -9.46 3.49
CA VAL A 18 -1.87 -9.46 4.94
C VAL A 18 -1.15 -10.65 5.59
N GLN A 19 -1.20 -11.84 4.97
CA GLN A 19 -0.45 -13.00 5.44
C GLN A 19 1.06 -12.72 5.46
N ILE A 20 1.61 -12.18 4.38
CA ILE A 20 3.03 -11.79 4.32
C ILE A 20 3.35 -10.75 5.40
N GLY A 21 2.50 -9.74 5.61
CA GLY A 21 2.68 -8.75 6.68
C GLY A 21 2.73 -9.37 8.09
N ARG A 22 1.97 -10.45 8.30
CA ARG A 22 1.89 -11.15 9.59
C ARG A 22 3.08 -12.06 9.89
N ILE A 23 3.55 -12.85 8.92
CA ILE A 23 4.61 -13.86 9.13
C ILE A 23 5.95 -13.52 8.46
N GLY A 24 5.98 -12.52 7.57
CA GLY A 24 7.14 -12.22 6.73
C GLY A 24 8.38 -11.85 7.53
N ARG A 25 8.22 -11.08 8.61
CA ARG A 25 9.33 -10.68 9.49
C ARG A 25 10.07 -11.89 10.09
N SER A 26 9.37 -12.92 10.53
CA SER A 26 10.01 -14.13 11.08
C SER A 26 10.67 -15.00 10.00
N LEU A 27 10.19 -14.90 8.76
CA LEU A 27 10.68 -15.67 7.61
C LEU A 27 11.75 -14.94 6.79
N GLY A 28 12.10 -13.69 7.13
CA GLY A 28 13.01 -12.87 6.34
C GLY A 28 12.43 -12.41 4.99
N VAL A 29 11.11 -12.40 4.84
CA VAL A 29 10.40 -11.95 3.63
C VAL A 29 9.92 -10.51 3.81
N HIS A 30 10.34 -9.63 2.90
CA HIS A 30 10.00 -8.20 2.92
C HIS A 30 9.18 -7.82 1.69
N LEU A 31 8.20 -6.93 1.88
CA LEU A 31 7.29 -6.48 0.83
C LEU A 31 7.53 -5.00 0.54
N LEU A 32 7.76 -4.67 -0.73
CA LEU A 32 7.71 -3.31 -1.25
C LEU A 32 6.56 -3.23 -2.26
N LEU A 33 5.52 -2.48 -1.91
CA LEU A 33 4.38 -2.23 -2.80
C LEU A 33 4.52 -0.87 -3.46
N ALA A 34 4.29 -0.83 -4.76
CA ALA A 34 4.32 0.38 -5.58
C ALA A 34 3.06 0.45 -6.44
N SER A 35 2.52 1.65 -6.59
CA SER A 35 1.49 1.98 -7.57
C SER A 35 1.55 3.47 -7.89
N GLN A 36 1.12 3.83 -9.10
CA GLN A 36 0.98 5.23 -9.50
C GLN A 36 -0.16 5.96 -8.78
N ARG A 37 -1.20 5.22 -8.37
CA ARG A 37 -2.39 5.82 -7.75
C ARG A 37 -2.83 4.98 -6.57
N LEU A 38 -3.21 5.66 -5.49
CA LEU A 38 -3.70 5.01 -4.29
C LEU A 38 -5.07 5.57 -3.91
N GLU A 39 -6.09 4.72 -4.01
CA GLU A 39 -7.43 5.04 -3.52
C GLU A 39 -7.56 4.73 -2.04
N GLU A 40 -8.38 5.51 -1.35
CA GLU A 40 -8.69 5.29 0.06
C GLU A 40 -9.28 3.90 0.29
N GLY A 41 -8.84 3.22 1.35
CA GLY A 41 -9.32 1.88 1.70
C GLY A 41 -8.64 0.71 0.98
N ARG A 42 -7.83 0.95 -0.07
CA ARG A 42 -7.07 -0.12 -0.76
C ARG A 42 -6.03 -0.81 0.11
N LEU A 43 -5.54 -0.12 1.15
CA LEU A 43 -4.56 -0.65 2.10
C LEU A 43 -5.19 -1.27 3.36
N ARG A 44 -6.52 -1.36 3.43
CA ARG A 44 -7.20 -1.79 4.65
C ARG A 44 -6.66 -3.14 5.13
N GLY A 45 -6.26 -3.19 6.40
CA GLY A 45 -5.62 -4.36 7.02
C GLY A 45 -4.11 -4.45 6.79
N LEU A 46 -3.59 -3.98 5.65
CA LEU A 46 -2.17 -3.95 5.36
C LEU A 46 -1.44 -2.76 6.02
N GLU A 47 -2.13 -1.65 6.27
CA GLU A 47 -1.54 -0.42 6.84
C GLU A 47 -0.71 -0.65 8.10
N THR A 48 -1.15 -1.57 8.97
CA THR A 48 -0.45 -1.89 10.23
C THR A 48 0.85 -2.67 10.03
N HIS A 49 1.07 -3.24 8.84
CA HIS A 49 2.25 -4.01 8.47
C HIS A 49 3.25 -3.21 7.62
N LEU A 50 2.87 -2.02 7.13
CA LEU A 50 3.74 -1.15 6.35
C LEU A 50 4.58 -0.27 7.29
N SER A 51 5.85 -0.64 7.49
CA SER A 51 6.75 0.08 8.41
C SER A 51 7.27 1.42 7.86
N TYR A 52 7.23 1.62 6.54
CA TYR A 52 7.63 2.86 5.89
C TYR A 52 6.74 3.12 4.69
N ARG A 53 6.63 4.40 4.32
CA ARG A 53 5.90 4.86 3.14
C ARG A 53 6.74 5.90 2.43
N ILE A 54 6.84 5.76 1.11
CA ILE A 54 7.60 6.68 0.25
C ILE A 54 6.59 7.29 -0.70
N GLY A 55 6.33 8.60 -0.54
CA GLY A 55 5.48 9.36 -1.44
C GLY A 55 6.34 10.13 -2.42
N LEU A 56 6.15 9.87 -3.71
CA LEU A 56 6.58 10.77 -4.78
C LEU A 56 5.47 11.78 -5.06
N ARG A 57 5.67 12.68 -6.02
CA ARG A 57 4.64 13.64 -6.44
C ARG A 57 3.36 12.91 -6.83
N THR A 58 2.26 13.23 -6.15
CA THR A 58 0.92 12.68 -6.31
C THR A 58 0.04 13.60 -7.16
N PHE A 59 -1.13 13.12 -7.61
CA PHE A 59 -2.02 13.94 -8.45
C PHE A 59 -2.99 14.82 -7.65
N SER A 60 -3.11 14.58 -6.35
CA SER A 60 -3.98 15.38 -5.48
C SER A 60 -3.57 15.29 -4.00
N ALA A 61 -3.98 16.29 -3.22
CA ALA A 61 -3.84 16.26 -1.76
C ALA A 61 -4.54 15.06 -1.10
N ALA A 62 -5.59 14.50 -1.73
CA ALA A 62 -6.27 13.31 -1.23
C ALA A 62 -5.42 12.05 -1.38
N GLU A 63 -4.76 11.87 -2.55
CA GLU A 63 -3.82 10.76 -2.77
C GLU A 63 -2.61 10.86 -1.85
N SER A 64 -2.06 12.08 -1.65
CA SER A 64 -1.00 12.31 -0.67
C SER A 64 -1.43 11.92 0.75
N ARG A 65 -2.65 12.27 1.18
CA ARG A 65 -3.17 11.85 2.50
C ARG A 65 -3.37 10.34 2.59
N ALA A 66 -3.86 9.68 1.55
CA ALA A 66 -4.01 8.23 1.55
C ALA A 66 -2.66 7.51 1.69
N ALA A 67 -1.63 8.02 1.01
CA ALA A 67 -0.29 7.45 1.09
C ALA A 67 0.44 7.83 2.39
N LEU A 68 0.49 9.11 2.75
CA LEU A 68 1.38 9.65 3.79
C LEU A 68 0.67 10.17 5.05
N GLY A 69 -0.65 10.32 5.02
CA GLY A 69 -1.42 10.95 6.10
C GLY A 69 -1.44 12.49 6.06
N VAL A 70 -0.62 13.11 5.19
CA VAL A 70 -0.49 14.57 5.02
C VAL A 70 -0.58 14.94 3.53
N PRO A 71 -0.96 16.18 3.18
CA PRO A 71 -1.16 16.59 1.78
C PRO A 71 0.12 17.02 1.04
N ASP A 72 1.28 16.94 1.68
CA ASP A 72 2.52 17.62 1.27
C ASP A 72 3.20 17.05 0.01
N ALA A 73 2.76 15.88 -0.48
CA ALA A 73 3.29 15.24 -1.68
C ALA A 73 2.47 15.51 -2.95
N TYR A 74 1.64 16.55 -3.00
CA TYR A 74 0.90 16.99 -4.20
C TYR A 74 1.67 18.07 -4.99
#